data_AF-A0A6G3S0H5-F1
#
_entry.id   AF-A0A6G3S0H5-F1
#
_cell.length_a   1.000
_cell.length_b   1.000
_cell.length_c   1.000
_cell.angle_alpha   90.00
_cell.angle_beta   90.00
_cell.angle_gamma   90.00
#
_symmetry.space_group_name_H-M   'P 1'
#
loop_
_entity.id
_entity.type
_entity.pdbx_description
1 polymer ?
#
loop_
_entity_poly.entity_id
_entity_poly.type
_entity_poly.pdbx_seq_one_letter_code
_entity_poly.pdbx_strand_id
1 'polypeptide(L)' 'MNCYDCHQEGRATPATASCHTCGAGLCPDHIRVTAQDVHRHEGMGLSTLKQSARRLTCFTCHDAQHQL' A
#
# COMPACT_ATOMS: atom_id res chain seq x y z
N MET A 1 -13.66 -5.38 -8.53
CA MET A 1 -12.85 -6.30 -7.70
C MET A 1 -13.31 -6.13 -6.25
N ASN A 2 -13.36 -7.21 -5.47
CA ASN A 2 -13.74 -7.17 -4.05
C ASN A 2 -12.51 -7.16 -3.15
N CYS A 3 -12.68 -6.72 -1.90
CA CYS A 3 -11.64 -6.79 -0.89
C CYS A 3 -11.29 -8.25 -0.60
N TYR A 4 -10.00 -8.57 -0.70
CA TYR A 4 -9.49 -9.93 -0.47
C TYR A 4 -9.77 -10.39 0.96
N ASP A 5 -9.43 -9.58 1.97
CA ASP A 5 -9.59 -9.95 3.38
C ASP A 5 -11.08 -10.12 3.76
N CYS A 6 -11.96 -9.19 3.35
CA CYS A 6 -13.41 -9.36 3.53
C CYS A 6 -13.93 -10.64 2.88
N HIS A 7 -13.43 -10.99 1.70
CA HIS A 7 -13.84 -12.19 0.99
C HIS A 7 -13.43 -13.46 1.74
N GLN A 8 -12.25 -13.47 2.38
CA GLN A 8 -11.83 -14.57 3.25
C GLN A 8 -12.75 -14.74 4.46
N GLU A 9 -13.40 -13.68 4.90
CA GLU A 9 -14.42 -13.67 5.95
C GLU A 9 -15.86 -13.90 5.43
N GLY A 10 -16.02 -14.27 4.15
CA GLY A 10 -17.32 -14.52 3.53
C GLY A 10 -18.14 -13.25 3.21
N ARG A 11 -17.52 -12.07 3.27
CA ARG A 11 -18.15 -10.78 2.93
C ARG A 11 -17.75 -10.31 1.54
N ALA A 12 -18.72 -9.78 0.79
CA ALA A 12 -18.48 -9.17 -0.52
C ALA A 12 -18.39 -7.64 -0.42
N THR A 13 -17.29 -7.14 0.12
CA THR A 13 -17.03 -5.69 0.20
C THR A 13 -16.30 -5.19 -1.04
N PRO A 14 -16.74 -4.10 -1.72
CA PRO A 14 -16.02 -3.53 -2.86
C PRO A 14 -14.60 -3.08 -2.47
N ALA A 15 -13.62 -3.40 -3.33
CA ALA A 15 -12.27 -2.84 -3.19
C ALA A 15 -12.20 -1.43 -3.82
N THR A 16 -11.55 -0.51 -3.12
CA THR A 16 -11.31 0.88 -3.57
C THR A 16 -9.83 1.13 -3.94
N ALA A 17 -8.95 0.18 -3.63
CA ALA A 17 -7.52 0.24 -3.91
C ALA A 17 -6.91 -1.15 -4.11
N SER A 18 -5.67 -1.19 -4.59
CA SER A 18 -4.83 -2.40 -4.66
C SER A 18 -3.60 -2.28 -3.77
N CYS A 19 -3.21 -3.38 -3.13
CA CYS A 19 -1.97 -3.46 -2.38
C CYS A 19 -0.78 -3.31 -3.33
N HIS A 20 0.12 -2.36 -3.07
CA HIS A 20 1.33 -2.18 -3.87
C HIS A 20 2.26 -3.40 -3.83
N THR A 21 2.24 -4.17 -2.74
CA THR A 21 3.18 -5.28 -2.54
C THR A 21 2.68 -6.60 -3.13
N CYS A 22 1.45 -7.01 -2.82
CA CYS A 22 0.90 -8.31 -3.25
C CYS A 22 -0.22 -8.22 -4.29
N GLY A 23 -0.68 -7.01 -4.64
CA GLY A 23 -1.74 -6.81 -5.65
C GLY A 23 -3.17 -7.06 -5.19
N ALA A 24 -3.40 -7.49 -3.94
CA ALA A 24 -4.74 -7.73 -3.40
C ALA A 24 -5.65 -6.49 -3.50
N GLY A 25 -6.93 -6.68 -3.84
CA GLY A 25 -7.94 -5.63 -3.73
C GLY A 25 -8.28 -5.36 -2.26
N LEU A 26 -8.39 -4.09 -1.85
CA LEU A 26 -8.60 -3.68 -0.46
C LEU A 26 -9.74 -2.67 -0.34
N CYS A 27 -10.56 -2.84 0.71
CA CYS A 27 -11.50 -1.81 1.16
C CYS A 27 -10.80 -0.83 2.14
N PRO A 28 -11.45 0.29 2.50
CA PRO A 28 -10.91 1.25 3.47
C PRO A 28 -10.53 0.66 4.84
N ASP A 29 -11.17 -0.44 5.24
CA ASP A 29 -10.91 -1.09 6.54
C ASP A 29 -9.68 -2.00 6.53
N HIS A 30 -9.26 -2.49 5.34
CA HIS A 30 -8.16 -3.44 5.17
C HIS A 30 -6.93 -2.82 4.48
N ILE A 31 -6.89 -1.50 4.40
CA ILE A 31 -5.81 -0.76 3.76
C ILE A 31 -5.03 0.07 4.78
N ARG A 32 -3.70 -0.01 4.68
CA ARG A 32 -2.79 0.87 5.37
C ARG A 32 -2.14 1.83 4.39
N VAL A 33 -2.35 3.12 4.65
CA VAL A 33 -1.74 4.22 3.90
C VAL A 33 -0.51 4.71 4.65
N THR A 34 0.66 4.64 4.04
CA THR A 34 1.91 5.20 4.58
C THR A 34 2.47 6.24 3.63
N ALA A 35 3.24 7.19 4.17
CA ALA A 35 4.06 8.07 3.36
C ALA A 35 5.31 7.30 2.91
N GLN A 36 5.67 7.43 1.63
CA GLN A 36 6.89 6.89 1.06
C GLN A 36 7.68 8.04 0.46
N ASP A 37 8.93 8.20 0.88
CA ASP A 37 9.81 9.18 0.26
C ASP A 37 10.10 8.78 -1.18
N VAL A 38 10.00 9.76 -2.08
CA VAL A 38 10.26 9.56 -3.51
C VAL A 38 11.65 10.09 -3.79
N HIS A 39 12.57 9.17 -4.03
CA HIS A 39 13.89 9.51 -4.53
C HIS A 39 13.84 9.61 -6.05
N ARG A 40 14.19 10.77 -6.59
CA ARG A 40 14.38 10.95 -8.03
C ARG A 40 15.88 10.97 -8.31
N HIS A 41 16.31 10.13 -9.24
CA HIS A 41 17.65 10.19 -9.78
C HIS A 41 17.73 11.38 -10.74
N GLU A 42 18.47 12.42 -10.37
CA GLU A 42 18.74 13.60 -11.20
C GLU A 42 20.24 13.58 -11.53
N GLY A 43 20.60 13.07 -12.71
CA GLY A 43 22.00 13.02 -13.17
C GLY A 43 22.94 12.23 -12.23
N MET A 44 24.03 12.85 -11.76
CA MET A 44 25.01 12.25 -10.84
C MET A 44 24.64 12.39 -9.34
N GLY A 45 23.39 12.70 -8.99
CA GLY A 45 22.95 12.87 -7.60
C GLY A 45 21.58 12.26 -7.28
N LEU A 46 21.42 11.83 -6.03
CA LEU A 46 20.12 11.49 -5.44
C LEU A 46 19.46 12.77 -4.93
N SER A 47 18.30 13.13 -5.47
CA SER A 47 17.46 14.19 -4.92
C SER A 47 16.19 13.58 -4.33
N THR A 48 16.04 13.66 -3.01
CA THR A 48 14.77 13.33 -2.35
C THR A 48 13.76 14.43 -2.70
N LEU A 49 12.64 14.07 -3.33
CA LEU A 49 11.58 15.02 -3.64
C LEU A 49 10.91 15.50 -2.34
N LYS A 50 10.57 16.78 -2.27
CA LYS A 50 9.94 17.39 -1.08
C LYS A 50 8.56 16.82 -0.74
N GLN A 51 7.91 16.13 -1.68
CA GLN A 51 6.58 15.57 -1.49
C GLN A 51 6.67 14.05 -1.41
N SER A 52 6.36 13.49 -0.24
CA SER A 52 6.24 12.04 -0.07
C SER A 52 5.02 11.54 -0.87
N ALA A 53 5.19 10.41 -1.57
CA ALA A 53 4.09 9.71 -2.21
C ALA A 53 3.30 8.91 -1.17
N ARG A 54 2.05 8.60 -1.49
CA ARG A 54 1.28 7.61 -0.72
C ARG A 54 1.65 6.20 -1.16
N ARG A 55 1.84 5.30 -0.20
CA ARG A 55 1.92 3.86 -0.41
C ARG A 55 0.73 3.18 0.25
N LEU A 56 0.09 2.30 -0.51
CA LEU A 56 -1.09 1.56 -0.09
C LEU A 56 -0.70 0.08 0.05
N THR A 57 -0.92 -0.50 1.24
CA THR A 57 -0.57 -1.90 1.54
C THR A 57 -1.67 -2.56 2.36
N CYS A 58 -1.85 -3.88 2.24
CA CYS A 58 -2.67 -4.64 3.19
C CYS A 58 -1.94 -4.76 4.53
N PHE A 59 -2.65 -5.05 5.61
CA PHE A 59 -2.03 -5.18 6.93
C PHE A 59 -0.95 -6.24 6.98
N THR A 60 -1.14 -7.40 6.34
CA THR A 60 -0.11 -8.45 6.27
C THR A 60 1.21 -7.96 5.66
N CYS A 61 1.15 -7.25 4.52
CA CYS A 61 2.36 -6.73 3.89
C CYS A 61 2.95 -5.54 4.67
N HIS A 62 2.11 -4.70 5.26
CA HIS A 62 2.55 -3.59 6.09
C HIS A 62 3.32 -4.08 7.31
N ASP A 63 2.78 -5.08 8.01
CA ASP A 63 3.40 -5.61 9.22
C ASP A 63 4.71 -6.32 8.88
N ALA A 64 4.74 -7.13 7.83
CA ALA A 64 5.98 -7.75 7.33
C ALA A 64 7.07 -6.73 6.96
N GLN A 65 6.70 -5.51 6.56
CA GLN A 65 7.63 -4.41 6.23
C GLN A 65 8.11 -3.62 7.46
N HIS A 66 7.39 -3.70 8.59
CA HIS A 66 7.66 -2.92 9.79
C HIS A 66 7.94 -3.77 11.04
N GLN A 67 8.13 -5.08 10.87
CA GLN A 67 8.67 -5.97 11.88
C GLN A 67 10.17 -5.66 12.08
N LEU A 68 10.48 -4.65 12.89
CA LEU A 68 11.81 -4.34 13.42
C LEU A 68 11.82 -4.53 14.94
#